data_AF-A0A285D3D8-F1
#
_entry.id   AF-A0A285D3D8-F1
#
_cell.length_a   1.000
_cell.length_b   1.000
_cell.length_c   1.000
_cell.angle_alpha   90.00
_cell.angle_beta   90.00
_cell.angle_gamma   90.00
#
_symmetry.space_group_name_H-M   'P 1'
#
loop_
_entity.id
_entity.type
_entity.pdbx_description
1 polymer ?
#
loop_
_entity_poly.entity_id
_entity_poly.type
_entity_poly.pdbx_seq_one_letter_code
_entity_poly.pdbx_strand_id
1 'polypeptide(L)' 'MQYIWAVIWSFLLGLMISYVIPSMTGGHFELELGLILGTVFSVFTILFTVLMPQGENQEDPTH' A
#
# COMPACT_ATOMS: atom_id res chain seq x y z
N MET A 1 -13.33 4.29 6.04
CA MET A 1 -12.23 5.28 6.13
C MET A 1 -10.85 4.64 6.12
N GLN A 2 -10.61 3.58 6.92
CA GLN A 2 -9.29 2.90 6.99
C GLN A 2 -8.78 2.32 5.66
N TYR A 3 -9.66 1.75 4.83
CA TYR A 3 -9.24 1.09 3.58
C TYR A 3 -8.79 2.06 2.50
N ILE A 4 -9.54 3.16 2.30
CA ILE A 4 -9.16 4.22 1.35
C ILE A 4 -7.82 4.83 1.77
N TRP A 5 -7.63 5.04 3.07
CA TRP A 5 -6.37 5.55 3.60
C TRP A 5 -5.21 4.57 3.41
N ALA A 6 -5.41 3.27 3.65
CA ALA A 6 -4.41 2.23 3.42
C ALA A 6 -3.97 2.13 1.94
N VAL A 7 -4.92 2.31 1.01
CA VAL A 7 -4.63 2.36 -0.44
C VAL A 7 -3.78 3.57 -0.80
N ILE A 8 -4.09 4.74 -0.24
CA ILE A 8 -3.32 5.96 -0.47
C ILE A 8 -1.90 5.83 0.11
N TRP A 9 -1.75 5.34 1.35
CA TRP A 9 -0.44 5.17 1.96
C TRP A 9 0.41 4.12 1.26
N SER A 10 -0.17 2.97 0.91
CA SER A 10 0.55 1.94 0.17
C SER A 10 1.04 2.43 -1.19
N PHE A 11 0.23 3.18 -1.92
CA PHE A 11 0.64 3.81 -3.17
C PHE A 11 1.80 4.81 -2.96
N LEU A 12 1.69 5.69 -1.97
CA LEU A 12 2.70 6.70 -1.68
C LEU A 12 4.04 6.08 -1.25
N LEU A 13 3.98 5.02 -0.42
CA LEU A 13 5.14 4.23 0.00
C LEU A 13 5.77 3.48 -1.18
N GLY A 14 4.96 2.93 -2.09
CA GLY A 14 5.44 2.28 -3.32
C GLY A 14 6.21 3.23 -4.24
N LEU A 15 5.72 4.47 -4.41
CA LEU A 15 6.46 5.52 -5.13
C LEU A 15 7.78 5.87 -4.43
N MET A 16 7.77 6.03 -3.11
CA MET A 16 8.97 6.34 -2.35
C MET A 16 10.04 5.26 -2.46
N ILE A 17 9.68 3.99 -2.40
CA ILE A 17 10.62 2.87 -2.59
C ILE A 17 11.21 2.92 -4.00
N SER A 18 10.37 3.18 -5.01
CA SER A 18 10.79 3.29 -6.41
C SER A 18 11.71 4.49 -6.67
N TYR A 19 11.71 5.50 -5.80
CA TYR A 19 12.66 6.61 -5.80
C TYR A 19 13.94 6.29 -5.03
N VAL A 20 13.81 5.68 -3.84
CA VAL A 20 14.94 5.40 -2.94
C VAL A 20 15.89 4.35 -3.52
N ILE A 21 15.38 3.28 -4.13
CA ILE A 21 16.24 2.21 -4.67
C ILE A 21 17.17 2.71 -5.80
N PRO A 22 16.67 3.44 -6.83
CA PRO A 22 17.55 4.09 -7.81
C PRO A 22 18.49 5.10 -7.17
N SER A 23 18.02 5.89 -6.20
CA SER A 23 18.86 6.86 -5.49
C SER A 23 20.03 6.21 -4.73
N MET A 24 19.86 4.98 -4.21
CA MET A 24 20.94 4.25 -3.52
C MET A 24 21.91 3.55 -4.49
N THR A 25 21.44 3.24 -5.70
CA THR A 25 22.22 2.52 -6.72
C THR A 25 22.89 3.47 -7.73
N GLY A 26 22.68 4.78 -7.59
CA GLY A 26 23.18 5.80 -8.52
C GLY A 26 22.40 5.86 -9.84
N GLY A 27 21.24 5.21 -9.91
CA GLY A 27 20.35 5.22 -11.06
C GLY A 27 19.44 6.45 -11.11
N HIS A 28 18.88 6.73 -12.27
CA HIS A 28 17.88 7.79 -12.43
C HIS A 28 16.51 7.33 -11.94
N PHE A 29 15.76 8.27 -11.37
CA PHE A 29 14.36 8.05 -11.02
C PHE A 29 13.51 8.10 -12.29
N GLU A 30 12.99 6.93 -12.67
CA GLU A 30 12.00 6.84 -13.75
C GLU A 30 10.59 6.86 -13.16
N LEU A 31 9.87 7.96 -13.41
CA LEU A 31 8.50 8.18 -12.95
C LEU A 31 7.54 7.08 -13.43
N GLU A 32 7.72 6.61 -14.67
CA GLU A 32 6.89 5.54 -15.25
C GLU A 32 7.01 4.24 -14.46
N LEU A 33 8.24 3.84 -14.15
CA LEU A 33 8.54 2.63 -13.39
C LEU A 33 7.99 2.74 -11.96
N GLY A 34 8.13 3.92 -11.33
CA GLY A 34 7.54 4.19 -10.02
C GLY A 34 6.01 4.20 -10.00
N LEU A 35 5.36 4.69 -11.06
CA LEU A 35 3.91 4.62 -11.23
C LEU A 35 3.43 3.18 -11.38
N ILE A 36 4.10 2.38 -12.20
CA ILE A 36 3.77 0.96 -12.40
C ILE A 36 3.91 0.20 -11.08
N LEU A 37 5.04 0.32 -10.38
CA LEU A 37 5.23 -0.34 -9.08
C LEU A 37 4.24 0.14 -8.03
N GLY A 38 4.00 1.44 -7.95
CA GLY A 38 3.04 2.03 -7.03
C GLY A 38 1.63 1.49 -7.25
N THR A 39 1.17 1.44 -8.50
CA THR A 39 -0.13 0.87 -8.87
C THR A 39 -0.20 -0.61 -8.53
N VAL A 40 0.82 -1.40 -8.87
CA VAL A 40 0.86 -2.84 -8.53
C VAL A 40 0.78 -3.04 -7.02
N PHE A 41 1.57 -2.31 -6.24
CA PHE A 41 1.59 -2.42 -4.78
C PHE A 41 0.27 -2.00 -4.13
N SER A 42 -0.39 -0.97 -4.68
CA SER A 42 -1.71 -0.54 -4.25
C SER A 42 -2.78 -1.61 -4.52
N VAL A 43 -2.75 -2.25 -5.69
CA VAL A 43 -3.64 -3.39 -6.01
C VAL A 43 -3.42 -4.56 -5.06
N PHE A 44 -2.17 -4.90 -4.74
CA PHE A 44 -1.88 -5.92 -3.71
C PHE A 44 -2.47 -5.55 -2.36
N THR A 45 -2.35 -4.30 -1.93
CA THR A 45 -2.89 -3.83 -0.65
C THR A 45 -4.42 -3.96 -0.58
N ILE A 46 -5.13 -3.65 -1.66
CA ILE A 46 -6.58 -3.88 -1.76
C ILE A 46 -6.89 -5.37 -1.67
N LEU A 47 -6.14 -6.21 -2.38
CA LEU A 47 -6.33 -7.65 -2.36
C LEU A 47 -6.14 -8.23 -0.95
N PHE A 48 -5.08 -7.83 -0.24
CA PHE A 48 -4.84 -8.20 1.16
C PHE A 48 -5.95 -7.72 2.09
N THR A 49 -6.44 -6.50 1.87
CA THR A 49 -7.54 -5.93 2.65
C THR A 49 -8.85 -6.69 2.47
N VAL A 50 -9.17 -7.11 1.25
CA VAL A 50 -10.38 -7.88 0.94
C VAL A 50 -10.25 -9.32 1.40
N LEU A 51 -9.05 -9.91 1.32
CA LEU A 51 -8.78 -11.26 1.77
C LEU A 51 -8.72 -11.39 3.29
N MET A 52 -8.33 -10.34 4.01
CA MET A 52 -8.33 -10.34 5.48
C MET A 52 -9.78 -10.21 5.96
N PRO A 53 -10.42 -11.29 6.41
CA PRO A 53 -11.78 -11.22 6.91
C PRO A 53 -11.75 -10.33 8.15
N GLN A 54 -12.61 -9.32 8.20
CA GLN A 54 -12.81 -8.55 9.42
C GLN A 54 -13.36 -9.53 10.45
N GLY A 55 -12.50 -10.00 11.35
CA GLY A 55 -12.93 -10.68 12.55
C GLY A 55 -13.96 -9.80 13.24
N GLU A 56 -15.14 -10.37 13.46
CA GLU A 56 -16.21 -9.78 14.24
C GLU A 56 -15.65 -9.26 15.57
N ASN A 57 -15.53 -7.93 15.70
CA ASN A 57 -15.47 -7.32 17.02
C ASN A 57 -16.89 -7.34 17.58
N GLN A 58 -17.34 -8.52 18.00
CA GLN A 58 -18.43 -8.65 18.97
C GLN A 58 -17.84 -8.31 20.34
N GLU A 59 -17.83 -7.02 20.65
CA GLU A 59 -17.84 -6.59 22.04
C GLU A 59 -19.23 -6.95 22.58
N ASP A 60 -19.31 -8.11 23.21
CA ASP A 60 -20.47 -8.56 23.97
C ASP A 60 -20.80 -7.51 25.07
N PRO A 61 -21.97 -6.86 25.04
CA PRO A 61 -22.31 -5.79 25.98
C PRO A 61 -22.80 -6.34 27.34
N THR A 62 -22.06 -7.28 27.94
CA THR A 62 -22.29 -7.73 29.32
C THR A 62 -20.98 -8.10 30.03
N HIS A 63 -20.27 -7.09 30.56
CA HIS A 63 -19.72 -7.12 31.91
C HIS A 63 -19.31 -5.74 32.43
#